data_AF-A0A661H4H7-F1
#
_entry.id   AF-A0A661H4H7-F1
#
_cell.length_a   1.000
_cell.length_b   1.000
_cell.length_c   1.000
_cell.angle_alpha   90.00
_cell.angle_beta   90.00
_cell.angle_gamma   90.00
#
_symmetry.space_group_name_H-M   'P 1'
#
loop_
_entity.id
_entity.type
_entity.pdbx_description
1 polymer ?
#
loop_
_entity_poly.entity_id
_entity_poly.type
_entity_poly.pdbx_seq_one_letter_code
_entity_poly.pdbx_strand_id
1 'polypeptide(L)'
;PFLFSGDVDVRAKAMQNIVAMETATDAVAWSLDILSDDSGSSATAGEFDGEPIVIFWKSGEASALDTSDISNGKDVGTVGVFSSVADGQELTFTSEDGSYIDDQTSSTWNIFGEAVDGPLEGTTLDPITFVRTFWFSWAAFRPDTDLVDAS
;
A
#
# COMPACT_ATOMS: atom_id res chain seq x y z
N PRO A 1 -14.46 19.85 4.27
CA PRO A 1 -15.26 19.70 3.03
C PRO A 1 -16.72 19.38 3.39
N PHE A 2 -17.65 20.12 2.78
CA PHE A 2 -19.06 20.24 3.17
C PHE A 2 -19.93 19.54 2.10
N LEU A 3 -20.75 18.59 2.56
CA LEU A 3 -21.86 17.90 1.88
C LEU A 3 -21.52 16.89 0.77
N PHE A 4 -21.23 15.65 1.19
CA PHE A 4 -21.52 14.44 0.40
C PHE A 4 -22.96 13.99 0.73
N SER A 5 -23.80 13.77 -0.28
CA SER A 5 -25.21 13.35 -0.13
C SER A 5 -25.52 12.07 -0.92
N GLY A 6 -24.53 11.19 -1.09
CA GLY A 6 -24.74 9.82 -1.56
C GLY A 6 -24.91 8.87 -0.39
N ASP A 7 -25.43 7.67 -0.65
CA ASP A 7 -25.44 6.60 0.34
C ASP A 7 -24.01 6.37 0.84
N VAL A 8 -23.82 6.49 2.16
CA VAL A 8 -22.53 6.23 2.79
C VAL A 8 -22.26 4.75 2.66
N ASP A 9 -21.19 4.40 1.95
CA ASP A 9 -20.73 3.02 1.89
C ASP A 9 -20.32 2.55 3.30
N VAL A 10 -21.04 1.56 3.81
CA VAL A 10 -20.88 1.07 5.19
C VAL A 10 -19.64 0.20 5.39
N ARG A 11 -18.93 -0.17 4.31
CA ARG A 11 -17.76 -1.06 4.37
C ARG A 11 -16.55 -0.37 5.01
N ALA A 12 -16.46 0.95 4.97
CA ALA A 12 -15.43 1.71 5.66
C ALA A 12 -15.87 3.14 5.98
N LYS A 13 -15.10 3.79 6.86
CA LYS A 13 -15.26 5.22 7.10
C LYS A 13 -15.11 5.96 5.77
N ALA A 14 -15.99 6.93 5.50
CA ALA A 14 -15.94 7.70 4.25
C ALA A 14 -14.53 8.24 3.96
N MET A 15 -13.88 8.83 4.97
CA MET A 15 -12.53 9.41 4.88
C MET A 15 -11.39 8.40 5.07
N GLN A 16 -11.64 7.09 4.92
CA GLN A 16 -10.59 6.08 4.94
C GLN A 16 -9.64 6.29 3.75
N ASN A 17 -8.35 6.47 4.01
CA ASN A 17 -7.34 6.46 2.94
C ASN A 17 -7.21 5.02 2.43
N ILE A 18 -7.18 4.86 1.12
CA ILE A 18 -7.00 3.56 0.48
C ILE A 18 -5.90 3.61 -0.57
N VAL A 19 -5.35 2.43 -0.86
CA VAL A 19 -4.55 2.13 -2.05
C VAL A 19 -5.37 1.15 -2.86
N ALA A 20 -5.82 1.57 -4.05
CA ALA A 20 -6.69 0.78 -4.90
C ALA A 20 -6.00 0.42 -6.22
N MET A 21 -6.27 -0.78 -6.71
CA MET A 21 -5.92 -1.25 -8.04
C MET A 21 -7.20 -1.65 -8.77
N GLU A 22 -7.21 -1.48 -10.09
CA GLU A 22 -8.35 -1.84 -10.92
C GLU A 22 -7.92 -2.42 -12.25
N THR A 23 -8.68 -3.40 -12.72
CA THR A 23 -8.71 -3.81 -14.12
C THR A 23 -9.92 -3.15 -14.81
N ALA A 24 -10.23 -3.57 -16.04
CA ALA A 24 -11.46 -3.13 -16.69
C ALA A 24 -12.73 -3.68 -16.01
N THR A 25 -12.62 -4.78 -15.27
CA THR A 25 -13.77 -5.52 -14.72
C THR A 25 -13.78 -5.60 -13.20
N ASP A 26 -12.63 -5.49 -12.56
CA ASP A 26 -12.46 -5.78 -11.14
C ASP A 26 -11.67 -4.67 -10.44
N ALA A 27 -11.88 -4.54 -9.13
CA ALA A 27 -11.16 -3.58 -8.31
C ALA A 27 -10.95 -4.15 -6.91
N VAL A 28 -9.77 -3.89 -6.35
CA VAL A 28 -9.42 -4.25 -4.98
C VAL A 28 -8.75 -3.04 -4.33
N ALA A 29 -8.98 -2.86 -3.03
CA ALA A 29 -8.39 -1.78 -2.29
C ALA A 29 -7.93 -2.25 -0.91
N TRP A 30 -6.79 -1.73 -0.46
CA TRP A 30 -6.31 -1.87 0.91
C TRP A 30 -6.51 -0.56 1.65
N SER A 31 -7.06 -0.64 2.85
CA SER A 31 -7.09 0.52 3.74
C SER A 31 -5.65 0.88 4.14
N LEU A 32 -5.36 2.16 4.26
CA LEU A 32 -4.05 2.57 4.75
C LEU A 32 -3.83 2.13 6.21
N ASP A 33 -4.89 1.88 6.97
CA ASP A 33 -4.79 1.46 8.37
C ASP A 33 -4.11 0.10 8.52
N ILE A 34 -4.27 -0.80 7.55
CA ILE A 34 -3.58 -2.10 7.53
C ILE A 34 -2.21 -2.04 6.85
N LEU A 35 -1.98 -1.04 6.00
CA LEU A 35 -0.69 -0.84 5.34
C LEU A 35 0.28 -0.06 6.23
N SER A 36 -0.18 0.85 7.07
CA SER A 36 0.67 1.62 7.98
C SER A 36 0.88 0.87 9.30
N ASP A 37 2.11 0.84 9.78
CA ASP A 37 2.47 0.31 11.09
C ASP A 37 3.32 1.33 11.88
N ASP A 38 3.27 1.24 13.21
CA ASP A 38 3.99 2.07 14.17
C ASP A 38 5.52 1.88 14.08
N SER A 39 5.99 0.79 13.44
CA SER A 39 7.40 0.56 13.10
C SER A 39 7.94 1.51 12.02
N GLY A 40 7.08 2.27 11.34
CA GLY A 40 7.45 3.26 10.33
C GLY A 40 7.65 2.68 8.92
N SER A 41 7.51 1.36 8.75
CA SER A 41 7.52 0.73 7.42
C SER A 41 6.84 -0.64 7.46
N SER A 42 6.22 -1.07 6.37
CA SER A 42 5.60 -2.39 6.26
C SER A 42 5.67 -2.93 4.83
N ALA A 43 5.64 -4.25 4.72
CA ALA A 43 5.38 -4.96 3.48
C ALA A 43 4.12 -5.80 3.66
N THR A 44 3.08 -5.50 2.87
CA THR A 44 1.81 -6.23 2.92
C THR A 44 1.66 -7.09 1.67
N ALA A 45 1.56 -8.40 1.85
CA ALA A 45 1.25 -9.32 0.76
C ALA A 45 -0.23 -9.20 0.35
N GLY A 46 -0.50 -9.39 -0.93
CA GLY A 46 -1.85 -9.37 -1.49
C GLY A 46 -1.93 -10.14 -2.80
N GLU A 47 -3.11 -10.09 -3.41
CA GLU A 47 -3.36 -10.65 -4.74
C GLU A 47 -4.13 -9.62 -5.57
N PHE A 48 -3.78 -9.48 -6.85
CA PHE A 48 -4.50 -8.66 -7.82
C PHE A 48 -4.51 -9.35 -9.18
N ASP A 49 -5.70 -9.48 -9.79
CA ASP A 49 -5.91 -10.21 -11.06
C ASP A 49 -5.38 -11.67 -11.02
N GLY A 50 -5.41 -12.30 -9.84
CA GLY A 50 -4.88 -13.65 -9.62
C GLY A 50 -3.35 -13.74 -9.55
N GLU A 51 -2.65 -12.61 -9.57
CA GLU A 51 -1.19 -12.53 -9.44
C GLU A 51 -0.80 -12.03 -8.03
N PRO A 52 0.26 -12.59 -7.43
CA PRO A 52 0.71 -12.17 -6.12
C PRO A 52 1.40 -10.80 -6.21
N ILE A 53 1.08 -9.95 -5.25
CA ILE A 53 1.59 -8.58 -5.16
C ILE A 53 2.16 -8.31 -3.78
N VAL A 54 3.01 -7.29 -3.72
CA VAL A 54 3.46 -6.70 -2.45
C VAL A 54 3.21 -5.20 -2.46
N ILE A 55 2.67 -4.71 -1.35
CA ILE A 55 2.46 -3.28 -1.08
C ILE A 55 3.50 -2.86 -0.05
N PHE A 56 4.48 -2.08 -0.47
CA PHE A 56 5.43 -1.44 0.42
C PHE A 56 4.87 -0.12 0.91
N TRP A 57 4.89 0.08 2.22
CA TRP A 57 4.58 1.34 2.85
C TRP A 57 5.75 1.79 3.71
N LYS A 58 6.05 3.09 3.67
CA LYS A 58 7.04 3.73 4.53
C LYS A 58 6.49 5.04 5.04
N SER A 59 6.68 5.34 6.31
CA SER A 59 6.37 6.67 6.84
C SER A 59 7.12 7.75 6.06
N GLY A 60 6.45 8.84 5.77
CA GLY A 60 7.14 10.04 5.30
C GLY A 60 7.71 10.72 6.53
N GLU A 61 8.91 11.29 6.49
CA GLU A 61 9.43 12.12 7.59
C GLU A 61 8.63 13.43 7.82
N ALA A 62 7.32 13.46 7.53
CA ALA A 62 6.39 14.55 7.74
C ALA A 62 5.89 14.65 9.20
N SER A 63 6.74 14.35 10.18
CA SER A 63 6.56 14.84 11.55
C SER A 63 7.75 15.66 12.07
N ALA A 64 8.70 16.03 11.21
CA ALA A 64 9.77 16.98 11.57
C ALA A 64 9.39 18.46 11.33
N LEU A 65 8.24 18.76 10.70
CA LEU A 65 7.75 20.14 10.50
C LEU A 65 6.41 20.47 11.22
N ASP A 66 5.69 19.49 11.76
CA ASP A 66 4.43 19.71 12.49
C ASP A 66 4.61 19.56 14.00
N THR A 67 5.56 20.29 14.57
CA THR A 67 5.81 20.29 16.03
C THR A 67 4.73 21.02 16.84
N SER A 68 3.60 21.42 16.27
CA SER A 68 2.48 22.01 17.03
C SER A 68 1.18 21.93 16.20
N ASP A 69 0.22 21.10 16.65
CA ASP A 69 -1.17 21.04 16.18
C ASP A 69 -1.46 20.45 14.78
N ILE A 70 -1.34 19.12 14.64
CA ILE A 70 -2.25 18.36 13.74
C ILE A 70 -2.86 17.18 14.50
N SER A 71 -4.13 17.32 14.82
CA SER A 71 -4.99 16.32 15.43
C SER A 71 -5.11 15.04 14.58
N ASN A 72 -4.71 13.89 15.15
CA ASN A 72 -5.19 12.53 14.82
C ASN A 72 -5.08 12.01 13.36
N GLY A 73 -4.33 12.64 12.46
CA GLY A 73 -4.09 12.09 11.13
C GLY A 73 -2.95 11.08 11.15
N LYS A 74 -3.22 9.78 11.01
CA LYS A 74 -2.18 8.77 10.74
C LYS A 74 -1.36 9.20 9.53
N ASP A 75 -0.04 8.99 9.59
CA ASP A 75 0.88 9.32 8.50
C ASP A 75 0.41 8.67 7.19
N VAL A 76 0.30 9.49 6.15
CA VAL A 76 -0.12 9.07 4.83
C VAL A 76 0.92 8.21 4.13
N GLY A 77 2.20 8.40 4.47
CA GLY A 77 3.36 7.66 4.00
C GLY A 77 3.59 7.66 2.49
N THR A 78 4.69 7.02 2.10
CA THR A 78 4.98 6.62 0.71
C THR A 78 4.49 5.20 0.50
N VAL A 79 3.89 4.94 -0.65
CA VAL A 79 3.40 3.61 -1.06
C VAL A 79 4.02 3.22 -2.39
N GLY A 80 4.50 1.99 -2.48
CA GLY A 80 4.80 1.31 -3.74
C GLY A 80 3.99 0.01 -3.82
N VAL A 81 3.51 -0.33 -5.02
CA VAL A 81 2.80 -1.58 -5.28
C VAL A 81 3.49 -2.29 -6.43
N PHE A 82 3.83 -3.55 -6.23
CA PHE A 82 4.64 -4.31 -7.18
C PHE A 82 4.13 -5.74 -7.31
N SER A 83 4.39 -6.36 -8.45
CA SER A 83 4.40 -7.83 -8.51
C SER A 83 5.41 -8.34 -7.49
N SER A 84 5.03 -9.36 -6.72
CA SER A 84 5.98 -10.01 -5.81
C SER A 84 6.80 -11.10 -6.52
N VAL A 85 6.70 -11.23 -7.84
CA VAL A 85 7.47 -12.19 -8.64
C VAL A 85 8.70 -11.50 -9.24
N ALA A 86 9.88 -12.01 -8.93
CA ALA A 86 11.15 -11.61 -9.55
C ALA A 86 11.80 -12.81 -10.21
N ASP A 87 12.20 -12.69 -11.48
CA ASP A 87 12.83 -13.77 -12.27
C ASP A 87 12.06 -15.11 -12.23
N GLY A 88 10.73 -15.04 -12.16
CA GLY A 88 9.84 -16.21 -12.11
C GLY A 88 9.73 -16.89 -10.73
N GLN A 89 10.29 -16.28 -9.69
CA GLN A 89 10.15 -16.72 -8.31
C GLN A 89 9.29 -15.73 -7.53
N GLU A 90 8.24 -16.24 -6.87
CA GLU A 90 7.47 -15.45 -5.91
C GLU A 90 8.31 -15.16 -4.66
N LEU A 91 8.32 -13.90 -4.25
CA LEU A 91 9.02 -13.38 -3.09
C LEU A 91 8.03 -12.97 -2.01
N THR A 92 8.40 -13.21 -0.76
CA THR A 92 7.73 -12.67 0.42
C THR A 92 8.68 -11.72 1.12
N PHE A 93 8.14 -10.68 1.76
CA PHE A 93 8.95 -9.59 2.28
C PHE A 93 8.66 -9.32 3.75
N THR A 94 9.72 -9.07 4.49
CA THR A 94 9.67 -8.48 5.83
C THR A 94 10.19 -7.05 5.77
N SER A 95 9.60 -6.16 6.55
CA SER A 95 10.09 -4.78 6.69
C SER A 95 10.95 -4.64 7.94
N GLU A 96 12.14 -4.05 7.80
CA GLU A 96 13.06 -3.78 8.91
C GLU A 96 13.76 -2.43 8.70
N ASP A 97 13.67 -1.54 9.70
CA ASP A 97 14.32 -0.22 9.71
C ASP A 97 14.14 0.61 8.41
N GLY A 98 12.94 0.54 7.81
CA GLY A 98 12.62 1.28 6.59
C GLY A 98 13.20 0.69 5.30
N SER A 99 13.69 -0.54 5.34
CA SER A 99 14.07 -1.38 4.19
C SER A 99 13.17 -2.62 4.12
N TYR A 100 13.13 -3.26 2.96
CA TYR A 100 12.36 -4.48 2.75
C TYR A 100 13.29 -5.63 2.42
N ILE A 101 13.14 -6.78 3.07
CA ILE A 101 14.02 -7.93 2.93
C ILE A 101 13.19 -9.08 2.41
N ASP A 102 13.58 -9.67 1.27
CA ASP A 102 12.89 -10.86 0.78
C ASP A 102 13.35 -12.11 1.54
N ASP A 103 12.41 -12.99 1.88
CA ASP A 103 12.70 -14.17 2.72
C ASP A 103 13.46 -15.27 1.95
N GLN A 104 13.40 -15.25 0.61
CA GLN A 104 13.93 -16.33 -0.22
C GLN A 104 15.43 -16.18 -0.50
N THR A 105 15.92 -14.95 -0.62
CA THR A 105 17.31 -14.64 -0.97
C THR A 105 17.98 -13.72 0.04
N SER A 106 17.20 -13.11 0.95
CA SER A 106 17.68 -12.09 1.88
C SER A 106 18.27 -10.86 1.17
N SER A 107 17.79 -10.54 -0.03
CA SER A 107 18.15 -9.29 -0.68
C SER A 107 17.40 -8.14 -0.02
N THR A 108 18.03 -6.98 0.03
CA THR A 108 17.45 -5.76 0.59
C THR A 108 16.92 -4.88 -0.53
N TRP A 109 15.71 -4.37 -0.35
CA TRP A 109 14.95 -3.60 -1.32
C TRP A 109 14.57 -2.24 -0.77
N ASN A 110 14.55 -1.24 -1.65
CA ASN A 110 14.08 0.11 -1.32
C ASN A 110 12.56 0.25 -1.56
N ILE A 111 11.99 1.40 -1.18
CA ILE A 111 10.56 1.72 -1.35
C ILE A 111 10.10 1.74 -2.83
N PHE A 112 11.04 1.84 -3.77
CA PHE A 112 10.76 1.85 -5.20
C PHE A 112 10.79 0.45 -5.84
N GLY A 113 10.94 -0.61 -5.03
CA GLY A 113 10.98 -1.99 -5.50
C GLY A 113 12.31 -2.36 -6.16
N GLU A 114 13.39 -1.64 -5.87
CA GLU A 114 14.72 -1.95 -6.40
C GLU A 114 15.55 -2.68 -5.32
N ALA A 115 16.14 -3.82 -5.69
CA ALA A 115 17.09 -4.53 -4.84
C ALA A 115 18.40 -3.75 -4.81
N VAL A 116 18.78 -3.26 -3.63
CA VAL A 116 19.96 -2.40 -3.40
C VAL A 116 21.12 -3.13 -2.76
N ASP A 117 20.89 -4.35 -2.25
CA ASP A 117 21.94 -5.21 -1.68
C ASP A 117 21.49 -6.69 -1.72
N GLY A 118 22.45 -7.61 -1.65
CA GLY A 118 22.20 -9.06 -1.62
C GLY A 118 22.13 -9.72 -3.01
N PRO A 119 21.70 -11.00 -3.07
CA PRO A 119 21.79 -11.81 -4.30
C PRO A 119 21.04 -11.26 -5.51
N LEU A 120 19.99 -10.46 -5.31
CA LEU A 120 19.18 -9.87 -6.37
C LEU A 120 19.55 -8.39 -6.66
N GLU A 121 20.64 -7.86 -6.10
CA GLU A 121 21.08 -6.47 -6.31
C GLU A 121 21.01 -6.04 -7.79
N GLY A 122 20.38 -4.88 -8.03
CA GLY A 122 20.15 -4.32 -9.37
C GLY A 122 18.87 -4.79 -10.05
N THR A 123 18.16 -5.75 -9.47
CA THR A 123 16.82 -6.18 -9.92
C THR A 123 15.77 -5.18 -9.49
N THR A 124 14.73 -5.02 -10.30
CA THR A 124 13.56 -4.18 -9.98
C THR A 124 12.29 -5.02 -10.07
N LEU A 125 11.42 -4.94 -9.06
CA LEU A 125 10.09 -5.52 -9.13
C LEU A 125 9.24 -4.76 -10.15
N ASP A 126 8.35 -5.46 -10.84
CA ASP A 126 7.45 -4.84 -11.81
C ASP A 126 6.39 -3.99 -11.07
N PRO A 127 6.33 -2.67 -11.30
CA PRO A 127 5.39 -1.80 -10.60
C PRO A 127 3.97 -1.96 -11.13
N ILE A 128 3.01 -2.00 -10.21
CA ILE A 128 1.58 -2.05 -10.52
C ILE A 128 0.99 -0.66 -10.37
N THR A 129 0.17 -0.25 -11.35
CA THR A 129 -0.52 1.04 -11.28
C THR A 129 -1.58 1.00 -10.20
N PHE A 130 -1.55 1.98 -9.30
CA PHE A 130 -2.51 2.11 -8.21
C PHE A 130 -3.02 3.54 -8.09
N VAL A 131 -4.16 3.69 -7.42
CA VAL A 131 -4.77 4.97 -7.08
C VAL A 131 -4.79 5.10 -5.57
N ARG A 132 -4.22 6.19 -5.06
CA ARG A 132 -4.32 6.57 -3.65
C ARG A 132 -5.40 7.64 -3.49
N THR A 133 -6.47 7.32 -2.77
CA THR A 133 -7.62 8.23 -2.60
C THR A 133 -8.38 7.92 -1.32
N PHE A 134 -9.51 8.58 -1.10
CA PHE A 134 -10.44 8.24 -0.02
C PHE A 134 -11.51 7.25 -0.50
N TRP A 135 -11.91 6.35 0.41
CA TRP A 135 -12.94 5.33 0.15
C TRP A 135 -14.22 5.91 -0.44
N PHE A 136 -14.75 7.02 0.11
CA PHE A 136 -16.00 7.61 -0.39
C PHE A 136 -15.91 8.03 -1.86
N SER A 137 -14.74 8.50 -2.31
CA SER A 137 -14.54 8.94 -3.68
C SER A 137 -14.39 7.74 -4.61
N TRP A 138 -13.71 6.68 -4.15
CA TRP A 138 -13.48 5.48 -4.94
C TRP A 138 -14.75 4.64 -5.10
N ALA A 139 -15.42 4.32 -3.99
CA ALA A 139 -16.61 3.47 -3.97
C ALA A 139 -17.77 4.05 -4.80
N ALA A 140 -17.82 5.37 -4.97
CA ALA A 140 -18.79 6.03 -5.86
C ALA A 140 -18.61 5.66 -7.36
N PHE A 141 -17.39 5.32 -7.79
CA PHE A 141 -17.07 4.93 -9.17
C PHE A 141 -16.79 3.43 -9.34
N ARG A 142 -16.40 2.74 -8.26
CA ARG A 142 -16.11 1.30 -8.21
C ARG A 142 -16.82 0.65 -7.02
N PRO A 143 -18.16 0.58 -7.04
CA PRO A 143 -18.93 0.07 -5.90
C PRO A 143 -18.67 -1.40 -5.62
N ASP A 144 -18.26 -2.20 -6.61
CA ASP A 144 -18.00 -3.63 -6.41
C ASP A 144 -16.57 -3.93 -5.92
N THR A 145 -15.81 -2.90 -5.53
CA THR A 145 -14.43 -3.06 -5.03
C THR A 145 -14.39 -3.96 -3.80
N ASP A 146 -13.50 -4.95 -3.80
CA ASP A 146 -13.16 -5.72 -2.61
C ASP A 146 -12.23 -4.89 -1.72
N LEU A 147 -12.73 -4.47 -0.56
CA LEU A 147 -11.97 -3.70 0.42
C LEU A 147 -11.35 -4.61 1.47
N VAL A 148 -10.02 -4.59 1.55
CA VAL A 148 -9.23 -5.22 2.61
C VAL A 148 -8.98 -4.18 3.70
N ASP A 149 -9.46 -4.42 4.92
CA ASP A 149 -9.34 -3.52 6.07
C ASP A 149 -9.12 -4.30 7.39
N ALA A 150 -8.66 -3.61 8.43
CA ALA A 150 -8.58 -4.12 9.79
C ALA A 150 -10.00 -4.21 10.34
N SER A 151 -10.57 -5.43 10.33
CA SER A 151 -11.92 -5.71 10.84
C SER A 151 -12.15 -5.25 12.28
#